data_AF-A0A7S0RVI2-F1
#
_entry.id   AF-A0A7S0RVI2-F1
#
_cell.length_a   1.000
_cell.length_b   1.000
_cell.length_c   1.000
_cell.angle_alpha   90.00
_cell.angle_beta   90.00
_cell.angle_gamma   90.00
#
_symmetry.space_group_name_H-M   'P 1'
#
loop_
_entity.id
_entity.type
_entity.pdbx_description
1 polymer ?
#
loop_
_entity_poly.entity_id
_entity_poly.type
_entity_poly.pdbx_seq_one_letter_code
_entity_poly.pdbx_strand_id
1 'polypeptide(L)'
;MIERLEKDEAGLVAAESIMRALGISDGAGFDALMSALSADSNIEMRAKGMGGAARLPVDAGASEGGAGRGPLLVAPEEALRRLKAFVEVESSAPTRPGLAGPSRAAGAMRRAAELEAEFWTRMTHVISDKGTRVWRALEKQLEKYLALLQARASSLSDVDSLQHQNAELRTLLNQYLSSRINEELQIPPTQII
;
A
#
# COMPACT_ATOMS: atom_id res chain seq x y z
N MET A 1 -7.33 2.33 15.09
CA MET A 1 -8.71 2.87 15.06
C MET A 1 -9.60 2.03 15.98
N ILE A 2 -9.26 1.95 17.27
CA ILE A 2 -10.00 1.13 18.28
C ILE A 2 -10.33 1.97 19.54
N GLU A 3 -9.76 3.17 19.68
CA GLU A 3 -9.88 3.98 20.91
C GLU A 3 -11.14 4.87 20.97
N ARG A 4 -12.19 4.59 20.18
CA ARG A 4 -13.42 5.42 20.19
C ARG A 4 -14.74 4.66 20.14
N LEU A 5 -14.76 3.40 20.55
CA LEU A 5 -15.99 2.63 20.75
C LEU A 5 -16.29 2.51 22.25
N GLU A 6 -17.57 2.45 22.61
CA GLU A 6 -18.00 2.21 23.99
C GLU A 6 -17.38 0.90 24.49
N LYS A 7 -17.06 0.80 25.79
CA LYS A 7 -16.28 -0.33 26.35
C LYS A 7 -16.88 -1.70 25.99
N ASP A 8 -18.19 -1.77 25.85
CA ASP A 8 -18.92 -2.98 25.50
C ASP A 8 -18.76 -3.33 24.01
N GLU A 9 -18.77 -2.33 23.12
CA GLU A 9 -18.54 -2.52 21.69
C GLU A 9 -17.06 -2.85 21.40
N ALA A 10 -16.13 -2.23 22.13
CA ALA A 10 -14.71 -2.57 22.05
C ALA A 10 -14.44 -4.01 22.52
N GLY A 11 -15.15 -4.46 23.57
CA GLY A 11 -15.09 -5.84 24.05
C GLY A 11 -15.64 -6.85 23.03
N LEU A 12 -16.75 -6.51 22.37
CA LEU A 12 -17.34 -7.34 21.31
C LEU A 12 -16.42 -7.46 20.10
N VAL A 13 -15.83 -6.36 19.63
CA VAL A 13 -14.86 -6.37 18.52
C VAL A 13 -13.59 -7.13 18.88
N ALA A 14 -13.11 -7.01 20.13
CA ALA A 14 -11.98 -7.79 20.61
C ALA A 14 -12.31 -9.29 20.65
N ALA A 15 -13.48 -9.67 21.18
CA ALA A 15 -13.94 -11.05 21.20
C ALA A 15 -14.09 -11.62 19.78
N GLU A 16 -14.66 -10.85 18.85
CA GLU A 16 -14.78 -11.23 17.45
C GLU A 16 -13.40 -11.42 16.79
N SER A 17 -12.45 -10.53 17.07
CA SER A 17 -11.08 -10.65 16.57
C SER A 17 -10.36 -11.89 17.10
N ILE A 18 -10.61 -12.26 18.35
CA ILE A 18 -10.05 -13.47 18.99
C ILE A 18 -10.70 -14.72 18.42
N MET A 19 -12.03 -14.75 18.28
CA MET A 19 -12.74 -15.89 17.67
C MET A 19 -12.29 -16.11 16.21
N ARG A 20 -12.10 -15.03 15.46
CA ARG A 20 -11.58 -15.08 14.10
C ARG A 20 -10.13 -15.55 14.04
N ALA A 21 -9.28 -15.14 14.99
CA ALA A 21 -7.91 -15.62 15.12
C ALA A 21 -7.84 -17.12 15.48
N LEU A 22 -8.83 -17.63 16.20
CA LEU A 22 -8.97 -19.05 16.54
C LEU A 22 -9.62 -19.88 15.41
N GLY A 23 -9.94 -19.28 14.26
CA GLY A 23 -10.55 -19.96 13.12
C GLY A 23 -12.04 -20.26 13.27
N ILE A 24 -12.69 -19.72 14.31
CA ILE A 24 -14.09 -19.95 14.61
C ILE A 24 -14.93 -18.83 13.97
N SER A 25 -15.54 -19.12 12.83
CA SER A 25 -16.46 -18.20 12.14
C SER A 25 -17.94 -18.50 12.34
N ASP A 26 -18.26 -19.69 12.87
CA ASP A 26 -19.61 -20.23 12.89
C ASP A 26 -20.07 -20.51 14.33
N GLY A 27 -21.37 -20.35 14.61
CA GLY A 27 -21.95 -20.65 15.93
C GLY A 27 -21.67 -22.08 16.41
N ALA A 28 -21.60 -23.04 15.49
CA ALA A 28 -21.23 -24.42 15.81
C ALA A 28 -19.78 -24.58 16.28
N GLY A 29 -18.85 -23.75 15.80
CA GLY A 29 -17.47 -23.72 16.27
C GLY A 29 -17.33 -23.03 17.63
N PHE A 30 -18.20 -22.05 17.91
CA PHE A 30 -18.28 -21.43 19.23
C PHE A 30 -18.83 -22.43 20.27
N ASP A 31 -19.87 -23.19 19.94
CA ASP A 31 -20.40 -24.26 20.81
C ASP A 31 -19.36 -25.38 21.04
N ALA A 32 -18.54 -25.69 20.04
CA ALA A 32 -17.43 -26.64 20.18
C ALA A 32 -16.33 -26.13 21.13
N LEU A 33 -16.00 -24.84 21.06
CA LEU A 33 -15.06 -24.18 21.99
C LEU A 33 -15.64 -24.09 23.41
N MET A 34 -16.93 -23.80 23.56
CA MET A 34 -17.60 -23.78 24.86
C MET A 34 -17.69 -25.18 25.47
N SER A 35 -17.93 -26.21 24.65
CA SER A 35 -17.82 -27.61 25.06
C SER A 35 -16.38 -27.94 25.46
N ALA A 36 -15.38 -27.43 24.75
CA ALA A 36 -13.97 -27.62 25.06
C ALA A 36 -13.53 -27.05 26.39
N LEU A 37 -14.06 -25.88 26.74
CA LEU A 37 -13.72 -25.15 27.96
C LEU A 37 -14.59 -25.57 29.16
N SER A 38 -15.55 -26.46 28.95
CA SER A 38 -16.34 -27.08 30.02
C SER A 38 -15.60 -28.28 30.63
N ALA A 39 -15.77 -28.48 31.95
CA ALA A 39 -15.05 -29.49 32.73
C ALA A 39 -15.19 -30.95 32.22
N ASP A 40 -16.22 -31.27 31.44
CA ASP A 40 -16.51 -32.62 30.91
C ASP A 40 -15.88 -32.89 29.52
N SER A 41 -14.95 -32.05 29.06
CA SER A 41 -14.41 -32.15 27.70
C SER A 41 -13.31 -33.22 27.53
N ASN A 42 -13.54 -34.18 26.62
CA ASN A 42 -12.60 -35.27 26.28
C ASN A 42 -11.52 -34.85 25.26
N ILE A 43 -11.20 -33.56 25.19
CA ILE A 43 -10.39 -32.96 24.11
C ILE A 43 -8.91 -33.28 24.25
N GLU A 44 -8.41 -33.39 25.46
CA GLU A 44 -7.03 -33.81 25.70
C GLU A 44 -6.76 -35.25 25.22
N MET A 45 -7.75 -36.14 25.36
CA MET A 45 -7.65 -37.50 24.85
C MET A 45 -7.74 -37.56 23.31
N ARG A 46 -8.49 -36.64 22.70
CA ARG A 46 -8.58 -36.49 21.24
C ARG A 46 -7.31 -35.90 20.63
N ALA A 47 -6.71 -34.87 21.25
CA ALA A 47 -5.46 -34.25 20.80
C ALA A 47 -4.26 -35.21 20.89
N LYS A 48 -4.26 -36.11 21.89
CA LYS A 48 -3.18 -37.07 22.13
C LYS A 48 -3.26 -38.36 21.29
N GLY A 49 -4.23 -38.44 20.35
CA GLY A 49 -4.33 -39.56 19.41
C GLY A 49 -4.64 -40.93 20.02
N MET A 50 -5.14 -40.98 21.26
CA MET A 50 -5.42 -42.24 21.96
C MET A 50 -6.89 -42.64 21.73
N GLY A 51 -7.19 -43.07 20.51
CA GLY A 51 -8.47 -43.70 20.15
C GLY A 51 -8.49 -45.17 20.57
N GLY A 52 -8.79 -45.44 21.84
CA GLY A 52 -8.90 -46.81 22.36
C GLY A 52 -9.81 -46.88 23.60
N ALA A 53 -11.08 -47.21 23.34
CA ALA A 53 -12.18 -47.60 24.23
C ALA A 53 -11.97 -47.61 25.78
N ALA A 54 -12.80 -46.84 26.48
CA ALA A 54 -13.36 -47.23 27.77
C ALA A 54 -14.81 -46.73 27.88
N ARG A 55 -15.74 -47.49 27.28
CA ARG A 55 -17.12 -47.52 27.77
C ARG A 55 -17.08 -48.36 29.04
N LEU A 56 -17.14 -47.72 30.21
CA LEU A 56 -17.53 -48.37 31.45
C LEU A 56 -19.02 -48.09 31.69
N PRO A 57 -19.77 -49.06 32.24
CA PRO A 57 -21.22 -49.00 32.31
C PRO A 57 -21.66 -47.97 33.34
N VAL A 58 -22.75 -47.31 33.00
CA VAL A 58 -23.56 -46.47 33.88
C VAL A 58 -24.13 -47.37 34.98
N ASP A 59 -23.80 -47.08 36.24
CA ASP A 59 -24.70 -47.38 37.34
C ASP A 59 -25.27 -46.06 37.87
N ALA A 60 -26.59 -46.05 37.97
CA ALA A 60 -27.41 -44.90 38.28
C ALA A 60 -27.60 -44.82 39.79
N GLY A 61 -27.21 -43.68 40.37
CA GLY A 61 -27.49 -43.32 41.76
C GLY A 61 -27.82 -41.84 41.84
N ALA A 62 -29.11 -41.53 41.71
CA ALA A 62 -29.71 -40.21 41.68
C ALA A 62 -29.53 -39.41 42.98
N SER A 63 -29.41 -38.08 42.86
CA SER A 63 -30.37 -37.14 43.48
C SER A 63 -30.08 -35.71 43.02
N GLU A 64 -30.82 -35.32 41.98
CA GLU A 64 -31.55 -34.07 41.78
C GLU A 64 -31.22 -32.80 42.59
N GLY A 65 -31.21 -31.68 41.86
CA GLY A 65 -31.74 -30.40 42.35
C GLY A 65 -30.86 -29.20 42.05
N GLY A 66 -31.18 -28.45 40.98
CA GLY A 66 -30.67 -27.09 40.84
C GLY A 66 -30.52 -26.62 39.40
N ALA A 67 -31.62 -26.09 38.84
CA ALA A 67 -31.61 -25.21 37.70
C ALA A 67 -30.56 -24.09 37.90
N GLY A 68 -29.78 -23.80 36.85
CA GLY A 68 -28.90 -22.63 36.82
C GLY A 68 -27.40 -22.88 36.98
N ARG A 69 -26.90 -24.09 36.74
CA ARG A 69 -25.45 -24.29 36.66
C ARG A 69 -24.96 -23.96 35.25
N GLY A 70 -24.55 -22.71 35.04
CA GLY A 70 -23.77 -22.32 33.86
C GLY A 70 -22.59 -23.28 33.67
N PRO A 71 -22.06 -23.42 32.44
CA PRO A 71 -21.01 -24.40 32.14
C PRO A 71 -19.91 -24.26 33.19
N LEU A 72 -19.52 -25.36 33.85
CA LEU A 72 -18.43 -25.37 34.81
C LEU A 72 -17.15 -25.00 34.04
N LEU A 73 -16.88 -23.69 33.97
CA LEU A 73 -15.71 -23.14 33.28
C LEU A 73 -14.48 -23.58 34.04
N VAL A 74 -13.54 -24.12 33.28
CA VAL A 74 -12.24 -24.56 33.75
C VAL A 74 -11.46 -23.39 34.37
N ALA A 75 -10.68 -23.66 35.43
CA ALA A 75 -9.80 -22.68 36.08
C ALA A 75 -8.84 -22.03 35.05
N PRO A 76 -8.45 -20.75 35.22
CA PRO A 76 -7.73 -19.98 34.21
C PRO A 76 -6.41 -20.63 33.74
N GLU A 77 -5.72 -21.32 34.65
CA GLU A 77 -4.47 -22.05 34.36
C GLU A 77 -4.66 -23.25 33.42
N GLU A 78 -5.85 -23.82 33.44
CA GLU A 78 -6.20 -25.04 32.71
C GLU A 78 -6.93 -24.70 31.39
N ALA A 79 -7.50 -23.50 31.30
CA ALA A 79 -8.11 -22.98 30.08
C ALA A 79 -7.09 -22.81 28.94
N LEU A 80 -5.87 -22.35 29.25
CA LEU A 80 -4.81 -22.20 28.25
C LEU A 80 -4.36 -23.54 27.68
N ARG A 81 -4.24 -24.57 28.52
CA ARG A 81 -3.86 -25.93 28.10
C ARG A 81 -4.90 -26.53 27.17
N ARG A 82 -6.19 -26.40 27.53
CA ARG A 82 -7.32 -26.88 26.71
C ARG A 82 -7.50 -26.10 25.42
N LEU A 83 -7.29 -24.79 25.43
CA LEU A 83 -7.35 -23.96 24.23
C LEU A 83 -6.23 -24.31 23.24
N LYS A 84 -5.03 -24.62 23.74
CA LYS A 84 -3.95 -25.13 22.88
C LYS A 84 -4.31 -26.48 22.26
N ALA A 85 -4.84 -27.42 23.06
CA ALA A 85 -5.29 -28.72 22.54
C ALA A 85 -6.44 -28.59 21.53
N PHE A 86 -7.36 -27.64 21.74
CA PHE A 86 -8.43 -27.32 20.80
C PHE A 86 -7.89 -26.78 19.47
N VAL A 87 -6.94 -25.84 19.52
CA VAL A 87 -6.30 -25.29 18.31
C VAL A 87 -5.52 -26.36 17.56
N GLU A 88 -4.83 -27.26 18.24
CA GLU A 88 -4.16 -28.41 17.62
C GLU A 88 -5.17 -29.36 16.95
N VAL A 89 -6.35 -29.57 17.54
CA VAL A 89 -7.42 -30.39 16.97
C VAL A 89 -8.13 -29.71 15.80
N GLU A 90 -8.38 -28.39 15.84
CA GLU A 90 -8.97 -27.61 14.74
C GLU A 90 -7.98 -27.40 13.58
N SER A 91 -6.69 -27.18 13.87
CA SER A 91 -5.65 -27.10 12.83
C SER A 91 -5.33 -28.47 12.22
N SER A 92 -5.46 -29.55 12.99
CA SER A 92 -5.33 -30.92 12.48
C SER A 92 -6.62 -31.46 11.85
N ALA A 93 -7.78 -30.83 12.11
CA ALA A 93 -9.01 -31.17 11.42
C ALA A 93 -8.86 -30.66 9.98
N PRO A 94 -8.94 -31.54 8.95
CA PRO A 94 -9.01 -31.06 7.59
C PRO A 94 -10.25 -30.17 7.52
N THR A 95 -10.04 -28.88 7.23
CA THR A 95 -11.08 -27.88 6.99
C THR A 95 -12.20 -28.58 6.24
N ARG A 96 -13.32 -28.85 6.91
CA ARG A 96 -14.48 -29.51 6.29
C ARG A 96 -14.75 -28.72 5.02
N PRO A 97 -14.57 -29.30 3.82
CA PRO A 97 -14.87 -28.59 2.60
C PRO A 97 -16.38 -28.42 2.58
N GLY A 98 -16.85 -27.27 3.06
CA GLY A 98 -18.24 -26.90 2.98
C GLY A 98 -18.58 -26.82 1.50
N LEU A 99 -19.24 -27.85 0.96
CA LEU A 99 -20.10 -27.90 -0.23
C LEU A 99 -19.79 -26.96 -1.42
N ALA A 100 -18.53 -26.59 -1.62
CA ALA A 100 -18.04 -25.82 -2.74
C ALA A 100 -17.00 -26.72 -3.40
N GLY A 101 -17.49 -27.60 -4.28
CA GLY A 101 -16.61 -28.38 -5.14
C GLY A 101 -15.61 -27.47 -5.86
N PRO A 102 -14.47 -28.01 -6.33
CA PRO A 102 -13.39 -27.25 -6.96
C PRO A 102 -13.86 -26.31 -8.09
N SER A 103 -15.02 -26.61 -8.68
CA SER A 103 -15.72 -25.76 -9.66
C SER A 103 -16.17 -24.38 -9.12
N ARG A 104 -16.64 -24.27 -7.86
CA ARG A 104 -17.09 -22.97 -7.30
C ARG A 104 -15.92 -22.08 -6.87
N ALA A 105 -14.87 -22.66 -6.29
CA ALA A 105 -13.63 -21.95 -5.97
C ALA A 105 -12.91 -21.47 -7.24
N ALA A 106 -12.83 -22.32 -8.28
CA ALA A 106 -12.33 -21.93 -9.59
C ALA A 106 -13.19 -20.84 -10.25
N GLY A 107 -14.52 -20.89 -10.08
CA GLY A 107 -15.43 -19.84 -10.54
C GLY A 107 -15.26 -18.51 -9.82
N ALA A 108 -15.05 -18.53 -8.49
CA ALA A 108 -14.77 -17.33 -7.70
C ALA A 108 -13.43 -16.70 -8.09
N MET A 109 -12.39 -17.52 -8.31
CA MET A 109 -11.07 -17.07 -8.74
C MET A 109 -11.10 -16.45 -10.15
N ARG A 110 -11.89 -17.02 -11.08
CA ARG A 110 -12.11 -16.43 -12.42
C ARG A 110 -12.81 -15.07 -12.34
N ARG A 111 -13.85 -14.94 -11.52
CA ARG A 111 -14.54 -13.65 -11.33
C ARG A 111 -13.62 -12.61 -10.69
N ALA A 112 -12.79 -13.01 -9.72
CA ALA A 112 -11.80 -12.11 -9.12
C ALA A 112 -10.78 -11.63 -10.17
N ALA A 113 -10.30 -12.53 -11.04
CA ALA A 113 -9.39 -12.20 -12.13
C ALA A 113 -10.06 -11.30 -13.20
N GLU A 114 -11.34 -11.51 -13.50
CA GLU A 114 -12.12 -10.65 -14.40
C GLU A 114 -12.29 -9.24 -13.82
N LEU A 115 -12.67 -9.11 -12.55
CA LEU A 115 -12.77 -7.83 -11.85
C LEU A 115 -11.43 -7.10 -11.77
N GLU A 116 -10.34 -7.85 -11.57
CA GLU A 116 -8.99 -7.31 -11.56
C GLU A 116 -8.59 -6.83 -12.97
N ALA A 117 -8.89 -7.59 -14.02
CA ALA A 117 -8.65 -7.18 -15.40
C ALA A 117 -9.46 -5.91 -15.77
N GLU A 118 -10.73 -5.83 -15.36
CA GLU A 118 -11.57 -4.65 -15.53
C GLU A 118 -11.04 -3.44 -14.75
N PHE A 119 -10.53 -3.65 -13.54
CA PHE A 119 -9.89 -2.60 -12.75
C PHE A 119 -8.64 -2.07 -13.44
N TRP A 120 -7.75 -2.96 -13.90
CA TRP A 120 -6.51 -2.56 -14.57
C TRP A 120 -6.76 -1.89 -15.92
N THR A 121 -7.75 -2.35 -16.69
CA THR A 121 -8.14 -1.68 -17.95
C THR A 121 -8.71 -0.30 -17.69
N ARG A 122 -9.54 -0.11 -16.65
CA ARG A 122 -10.00 1.24 -16.27
C ARG A 122 -8.84 2.14 -15.87
N MET A 123 -7.87 1.60 -15.12
CA MET A 123 -6.70 2.35 -14.65
C MET A 123 -5.78 2.79 -15.81
N THR A 124 -5.58 1.95 -16.82
CA THR A 124 -4.77 2.31 -18.00
C THR A 124 -5.43 3.40 -18.85
N HIS A 125 -6.76 3.43 -18.91
CA HIS A 125 -7.51 4.44 -19.67
C HIS A 125 -7.70 5.77 -18.91
N VAL A 126 -7.27 5.87 -17.64
CA VAL A 126 -7.30 7.15 -16.89
C VAL A 126 -6.50 8.22 -17.61
N ILE A 127 -5.40 7.84 -18.27
CA ILE A 127 -4.64 8.73 -19.14
C ILE A 127 -5.00 8.39 -20.58
N SER A 128 -5.87 9.20 -21.18
CA SER A 128 -6.22 9.03 -22.59
C SER A 128 -4.98 9.16 -23.50
N ASP A 129 -4.96 8.39 -24.59
CA ASP A 129 -3.92 8.50 -25.64
C ASP A 129 -3.85 9.90 -26.26
N LYS A 130 -4.96 10.64 -26.24
CA LYS A 130 -4.98 12.04 -26.66
C LYS A 130 -4.14 12.91 -25.71
N GLY A 131 -4.26 12.68 -24.40
CA GLY A 131 -3.47 13.37 -23.38
C GLY A 131 -1.97 13.12 -23.53
N THR A 132 -1.57 11.86 -23.74
CA THR A 132 -0.16 11.51 -23.92
C THR A 132 0.44 12.12 -25.20
N ARG A 133 -0.34 12.19 -26.30
CA ARG A 133 0.08 12.88 -27.53
C ARG A 133 0.26 14.38 -27.32
N VAL A 134 -0.67 15.01 -26.60
CA VAL A 134 -0.57 16.45 -26.28
C VAL A 134 0.65 16.71 -25.42
N TRP A 135 0.90 15.91 -24.38
CA TRP A 135 2.08 16.08 -23.52
C TRP A 135 3.38 15.89 -24.28
N ARG A 136 3.49 14.87 -25.14
CA ARG A 136 4.67 14.69 -26.00
C ARG A 136 4.87 15.83 -26.99
N ALA A 137 3.78 16.36 -27.57
CA ALA A 137 3.87 17.51 -28.46
C ALA A 137 4.31 18.76 -27.69
N LEU A 138 3.74 18.99 -26.51
CA LEU A 138 4.05 20.10 -25.64
C LEU A 138 5.51 20.05 -25.18
N GLU A 139 5.99 18.90 -24.73
CA GLU A 139 7.39 18.67 -24.37
C GLU A 139 8.34 19.05 -25.52
N LYS A 140 8.11 18.51 -26.72
CA LYS A 140 8.93 18.83 -27.90
C LYS A 140 8.91 20.31 -28.28
N GLN A 141 7.77 20.99 -28.12
CA GLN A 141 7.66 22.41 -28.44
C GLN A 141 8.33 23.27 -27.37
N LEU A 142 8.23 22.91 -26.09
CA LEU A 142 8.92 23.60 -25.01
C LEU A 142 10.43 23.43 -25.10
N GLU A 143 10.92 22.26 -25.48
CA GLU A 143 12.35 22.02 -25.71
C GLU A 143 12.89 22.92 -26.84
N LYS A 144 12.17 22.98 -27.96
CA LYS A 144 12.51 23.90 -29.07
C LYS A 144 12.46 25.37 -28.65
N TYR A 145 11.45 25.75 -27.87
CA TYR A 145 11.29 27.11 -27.39
C TYR A 145 12.43 27.51 -26.44
N LEU A 146 12.82 26.60 -25.53
CA LEU A 146 13.93 26.80 -24.63
C LEU A 146 15.26 26.95 -25.41
N ALA A 147 15.49 26.11 -26.42
CA ALA A 147 16.67 26.24 -27.28
C ALA A 147 16.71 27.59 -28.01
N LEU A 148 15.56 28.07 -28.50
CA LEU A 148 15.44 29.39 -29.12
C LEU A 148 15.73 30.52 -28.13
N LEU A 149 15.24 30.41 -26.89
CA LEU A 149 15.51 31.40 -25.84
C LEU A 149 16.99 31.46 -25.47
N GLN A 150 17.65 30.31 -25.37
CA GLN A 150 19.08 30.23 -25.13
C GLN A 150 19.89 30.85 -26.28
N ALA A 151 19.54 30.52 -27.53
CA ALA A 151 20.17 31.11 -28.71
C ALA A 151 19.96 32.64 -28.79
N ARG A 152 18.78 33.12 -28.37
CA ARG A 152 18.50 34.56 -28.29
C ARG A 152 19.34 35.22 -27.20
N ALA A 153 19.46 34.59 -26.04
CA ALA A 153 20.26 35.10 -24.94
C ALA A 153 21.75 35.20 -25.32
N SER A 154 22.31 34.18 -25.98
CA SER A 154 23.69 34.22 -26.47
C SER A 154 23.90 35.29 -27.54
N SER A 155 22.97 35.40 -28.49
CA SER A 155 23.04 36.45 -29.51
C SER A 155 22.97 37.86 -28.91
N LEU A 156 22.22 38.05 -27.82
CA LEU A 156 22.13 39.34 -27.13
C LEU A 156 23.47 39.68 -26.45
N SER A 157 24.11 38.71 -25.79
CA SER A 157 25.45 38.94 -25.22
C SER A 157 26.50 39.24 -26.29
N ASP A 158 26.40 38.61 -27.47
CA ASP A 158 27.31 38.89 -28.58
C ASP A 158 27.12 40.31 -29.13
N VAL A 159 25.86 40.75 -29.28
CA VAL A 159 25.52 42.12 -29.69
C VAL A 159 26.03 43.14 -28.68
N ASP A 160 25.82 42.90 -27.39
CA ASP A 160 26.32 43.78 -26.33
C ASP A 160 27.86 43.86 -26.39
N SER A 161 28.56 42.74 -26.51
CA SER A 161 30.02 42.70 -26.66
C SER A 161 30.49 43.49 -27.89
N LEU A 162 29.85 43.28 -29.05
CA LEU A 162 30.16 44.01 -30.28
C LEU A 162 29.89 45.51 -30.16
N GLN A 163 28.83 45.90 -29.45
CA GLN A 163 28.52 47.29 -29.21
C GLN A 163 29.57 47.94 -28.32
N HIS A 164 30.03 47.25 -27.26
CA HIS A 164 31.12 47.72 -26.41
C HIS A 164 32.41 47.91 -27.22
N GLN A 165 32.80 46.91 -28.02
CA GLN A 165 33.98 47.01 -28.90
C GLN A 165 33.86 48.16 -29.91
N ASN A 166 32.68 48.36 -30.51
CA ASN A 166 32.47 49.50 -31.41
C ASN A 166 32.58 50.84 -30.69
N ALA A 167 32.07 50.94 -29.45
CA ALA A 167 32.18 52.15 -28.65
C ALA A 167 33.64 52.44 -28.27
N GLU A 168 34.40 51.41 -27.90
CA GLU A 168 35.83 51.52 -27.63
C GLU A 168 36.61 51.94 -28.87
N LEU A 169 36.37 51.30 -30.03
CA LEU A 169 37.01 51.67 -31.29
C LEU A 169 36.71 53.11 -31.70
N ARG A 170 35.46 53.56 -31.55
CA ARG A 170 35.09 54.96 -31.78
C ARG A 170 35.81 55.91 -30.84
N THR A 171 35.95 55.52 -29.57
CA THR A 171 36.67 56.32 -28.56
C THR A 171 38.16 56.41 -28.90
N LEU A 172 38.80 55.28 -29.24
CA LEU A 172 40.20 55.23 -29.67
C LEU A 172 40.42 56.03 -30.95
N LEU A 173 39.51 55.95 -31.92
CA LEU A 173 39.58 56.74 -33.14
C LEU A 173 39.48 58.24 -32.83
N ASN A 174 38.53 58.65 -31.99
CA ASN A 174 38.42 60.06 -31.57
C ASN A 174 39.67 60.53 -30.81
N GLN A 175 40.26 59.68 -29.96
CA GLN A 175 41.52 59.96 -29.29
C GLN A 175 42.67 60.11 -30.30
N TYR A 176 42.72 59.25 -31.33
CA TYR A 176 43.72 59.32 -32.38
C TYR A 176 43.59 60.61 -33.19
N LEU A 177 42.36 60.95 -33.60
CA LEU A 177 42.04 62.17 -34.36
C LEU A 177 42.37 63.45 -33.58
N SER A 178 42.11 63.47 -32.28
CA SER A 178 42.40 64.61 -31.38
C SER A 178 43.82 64.62 -30.81
N SER A 179 44.68 63.67 -31.20
CA SER A 179 46.07 63.65 -30.75
C SER A 179 46.86 64.80 -31.35
N ARG A 180 47.68 65.49 -30.53
CA ARG A 180 48.49 66.65 -30.95
C ARG A 180 49.45 66.33 -32.10
N ILE A 181 49.86 65.08 -32.24
CA ILE A 181 50.72 64.59 -33.32
C ILE A 181 50.06 64.78 -34.70
N ASN A 182 48.72 64.70 -34.79
CA ASN A 182 48.01 64.99 -36.04
C ASN A 182 48.03 66.47 -36.42
N GLU A 183 48.15 67.37 -35.45
CA GLU A 183 48.27 68.82 -35.68
C GLU A 183 49.72 69.22 -36.03
N GLU A 184 50.71 68.43 -35.61
CA GLU A 184 52.13 68.62 -35.92
C GLU A 184 52.52 68.12 -37.32
N LEU A 185 51.66 67.36 -38.00
CA LEU A 185 51.86 66.88 -39.37
C LEU A 185 51.47 67.96 -40.39
N GLN A 186 52.33 68.20 -41.39
CA GLN A 186 52.12 69.22 -42.45
C GLN A 186 50.85 68.96 -43.29
N ILE A 187 50.34 67.73 -43.31
CA ILE A 187 49.05 67.35 -43.89
C ILE A 187 48.36 66.45 -42.86
N PRO A 188 47.19 66.83 -42.33
CA PRO A 188 46.48 66.00 -41.38
C PRO A 188 45.95 64.74 -42.10
N PRO A 189 46.05 63.55 -41.48
CA PRO A 189 45.67 62.27 -42.10
C PRO A 189 44.18 62.18 -42.50
N THR A 190 43.33 63.06 -41.97
CA THR A 190 41.92 63.23 -42.37
C THR A 190 41.73 63.71 -43.82
N GLN A 191 42.78 64.22 -44.48
CA GLN A 191 42.73 64.67 -45.87
C GLN A 191 43.22 63.62 -46.88
N ILE A 192 43.78 62.50 -46.40
CA ILE A 192 44.39 61.44 -47.23
C ILE A 192 43.43 60.24 -47.40
N ILE A 193 42.50 60.05 -46.46
CA ILE A 193 41.51 58.97 -46.41
C ILE A 193 40.15 59.48 -46.88
#